data_AF-A0A8H4UZB3-F1
#
_entry.id   AF-A0A8H4UZB3-F1
#
_cell.length_a   1.000
_cell.length_b   1.000
_cell.length_c   1.000
_cell.angle_alpha   90.00
_cell.angle_beta   90.00
_cell.angle_gamma   90.00
#
_symmetry.space_group_name_H-M   'P 1'
#
loop_
_entity.id
_entity.type
_entity.pdbx_description
1 polymer ?
#
loop_
_entity_poly.entity_id
_entity_poly.type
_entity_poly.pdbx_seq_one_letter_code
_entity_poly.pdbx_strand_id
1 'polypeptide(L)'
;MKAISLEACSSPVRAWPGGVGDKKVGGNYAPTIVAQETAGSRGFQQILWLLGDPEVPEQQYITEVGTMNLFVAWINPETKHKELVTAPLDGTILPGITRDSIIDLAKERLVPKGWQVSERRVYMTELKEASKQ
;
A
#
# COMPACT_ATOMS: atom_id res chain seq x y z
N MET A 1 -17.81 -6.32 9.85
CA MET A 1 -16.36 -6.02 9.94
C MET A 1 -16.18 -4.57 10.33
N LYS A 2 -15.17 -4.25 11.15
CA LYS A 2 -14.87 -2.88 11.59
C LYS A 2 -13.70 -2.34 10.77
N ALA A 3 -13.85 -1.17 10.16
CA ALA A 3 -12.75 -0.49 9.50
C ALA A 3 -11.68 -0.08 10.52
N ILE A 4 -10.43 0.02 10.06
CA ILE A 4 -9.29 0.47 10.88
C ILE A 4 -8.80 1.84 10.39
N SER A 5 -8.35 2.69 11.32
CA SER A 5 -7.65 3.93 10.98
C SER A 5 -6.16 3.68 10.79
N LEU A 6 -5.59 4.33 9.78
CA LEU A 6 -4.19 4.20 9.39
C LEU A 6 -3.45 5.53 9.59
N GLU A 7 -2.22 5.45 10.08
CA GLU A 7 -1.28 6.57 10.04
C GLU A 7 -0.37 6.48 8.83
N ALA A 8 -0.41 7.47 7.94
CA ALA A 8 0.53 7.57 6.84
C ALA A 8 1.93 7.97 7.35
N CYS A 9 2.92 7.09 7.14
CA CYS A 9 4.27 7.25 7.68
C CYS A 9 5.31 7.17 6.56
N SER A 10 6.04 8.28 6.36
CA SER A 10 7.18 8.38 5.44
C SER A 10 8.54 8.29 6.14
N SER A 11 8.56 8.40 7.47
CA SER A 11 9.76 8.22 8.29
C SER A 11 9.37 7.68 9.67
N PRO A 12 9.93 6.53 10.11
CA PRO A 12 10.89 5.69 9.38
C PRO A 12 10.26 4.97 8.16
N VAL A 13 11.11 4.50 7.24
CA VAL A 13 10.69 3.65 6.11
C VAL A 13 10.74 2.17 6.50
N ARG A 14 9.80 1.36 5.99
CA ARG A 14 9.76 -0.10 6.25
C ARG A 14 10.84 -0.87 5.47
N ALA A 15 11.08 -0.47 4.23
CA ALA A 15 12.00 -1.09 3.30
C ALA A 15 12.46 -0.06 2.25
N TRP A 16 13.57 -0.36 1.57
CA TRP A 16 14.17 0.49 0.54
C TRP A 16 14.63 -0.36 -0.65
N PRO A 17 14.68 0.17 -1.90
CA PRO A 17 15.22 -0.54 -3.05
C PRO A 17 16.63 -1.10 -2.79
N GLY A 18 16.84 -2.37 -3.15
CA GLY A 18 18.10 -3.09 -2.85
C GLY A 18 18.21 -3.64 -1.42
N GLY A 19 17.22 -3.37 -0.56
CA GLY A 19 17.09 -4.00 0.75
C GLY A 19 16.47 -5.41 0.68
N VAL A 20 15.96 -5.87 1.82
CA VAL A 20 15.35 -7.22 1.96
C VAL A 20 13.86 -7.16 2.30
N GLY A 21 13.19 -6.08 1.90
CA GLY A 21 11.78 -5.82 2.23
C GLY A 21 10.81 -6.86 1.66
N ASP A 22 11.19 -7.51 0.57
CA ASP A 22 10.47 -8.59 -0.10
C ASP A 22 10.67 -9.97 0.55
N LYS A 23 11.45 -10.06 1.63
CA LYS A 23 11.67 -11.30 2.38
C LYS A 23 11.00 -11.25 3.75
N LYS A 24 10.47 -12.40 4.19
CA LYS A 24 9.83 -12.54 5.50
C LYS A 24 10.85 -12.78 6.61
N VAL A 25 11.72 -11.81 6.85
CA VAL A 25 12.82 -11.89 7.83
C VAL A 25 12.54 -11.02 9.05
N GLY A 26 12.91 -11.49 10.25
CA GLY A 26 12.64 -10.79 11.52
C GLY A 26 13.15 -9.35 11.57
N GLY A 27 14.27 -9.06 10.89
CA GLY A 27 14.86 -7.73 10.80
C GLY A 27 13.95 -6.67 10.16
N ASN A 28 12.95 -7.07 9.37
CA ASN A 28 11.97 -6.15 8.78
C ASN A 28 10.83 -5.74 9.75
N TYR A 29 10.73 -6.40 10.90
CA TYR A 29 9.62 -6.22 11.85
C TYR A 29 10.05 -5.52 13.14
N ALA A 30 11.23 -5.85 13.68
CA ALA A 30 11.69 -5.20 14.91
C ALA A 30 11.73 -3.66 14.82
N PRO A 31 12.19 -3.04 13.73
CA PRO A 31 12.20 -1.59 13.59
C PRO A 31 10.80 -0.95 13.48
N THR A 32 9.75 -1.73 13.19
CA THR A 32 8.39 -1.18 13.01
C THR A 32 7.66 -0.98 14.34
N ILE A 33 8.13 -1.58 15.43
CA ILE A 33 7.44 -1.59 16.74
C ILE A 33 7.25 -0.16 17.27
N VAL A 34 8.33 0.62 17.34
CA VAL A 34 8.28 1.99 17.87
C VAL A 34 7.36 2.88 17.04
N ALA A 35 7.44 2.78 15.72
CA ALA A 35 6.54 3.53 14.84
C ALA A 35 5.07 3.14 15.10
N GLN A 36 4.79 1.84 15.25
CA GLN A 36 3.44 1.33 15.45
C GLN A 36 2.85 1.73 16.82
N GLU A 37 3.67 1.72 17.88
CA GLU A 37 3.29 2.22 19.20
C GLU A 37 3.00 3.72 19.16
N THR A 38 3.84 4.47 18.45
CA THR A 38 3.70 5.92 18.26
C THR A 38 2.39 6.25 17.54
N ALA A 39 2.08 5.55 16.44
CA ALA A 39 0.79 5.65 15.75
C ALA A 39 -0.39 5.29 16.68
N GLY A 40 -0.23 4.23 17.47
CA GLY A 40 -1.19 3.79 18.48
C GLY A 40 -1.50 4.85 19.52
N SER A 41 -0.49 5.57 20.01
CA SER A 41 -0.64 6.67 20.97
C SER A 41 -1.49 7.84 20.44
N ARG A 42 -1.56 8.00 19.10
CA ARG A 42 -2.39 8.98 18.40
C ARG A 42 -3.76 8.45 17.99
N GLY A 43 -4.09 7.21 18.36
CA GLY A 43 -5.38 6.58 18.07
C GLY A 43 -5.47 5.87 16.72
N PHE A 44 -4.35 5.68 16.01
CA PHE A 44 -4.30 4.88 14.78
C PHE A 44 -4.08 3.41 15.08
N GLN A 45 -4.72 2.51 14.32
CA GLN A 45 -4.58 1.07 14.55
C GLN A 45 -3.42 0.44 13.80
N GLN A 46 -3.00 1.02 12.67
CA GLN A 46 -1.92 0.50 11.83
C GLN A 46 -1.19 1.64 11.12
N ILE A 47 0.00 1.35 10.62
CA ILE A 47 0.76 2.27 9.75
C ILE A 47 0.42 1.99 8.29
N LEU A 48 0.24 3.04 7.50
CA LEU A 48 0.32 3.04 6.05
C LEU A 48 1.74 3.46 5.66
N TRP A 49 2.54 2.51 5.19
CA TRP A 49 3.94 2.74 4.84
C TRP A 49 4.06 3.47 3.51
N LEU A 50 4.73 4.62 3.54
CA LEU A 50 5.03 5.41 2.37
C LEU A 50 6.51 5.29 2.01
N LEU A 51 6.78 5.32 0.71
CA LEU A 51 8.11 5.37 0.17
C LEU A 51 8.17 6.45 -0.91
N GLY A 52 9.24 7.22 -0.95
CA GLY A 52 9.38 8.34 -1.87
C GLY A 52 10.68 9.08 -1.59
N ASP A 53 10.97 10.07 -2.42
CA ASP A 53 12.12 10.94 -2.20
C ASP A 53 11.78 11.92 -1.05
N PRO A 54 12.56 11.98 0.04
CA PRO A 54 12.35 12.97 1.09
C PRO A 54 12.50 14.41 0.59
N GLU A 55 13.21 14.65 -0.52
CA GLU A 55 13.33 15.97 -1.16
C GLU A 55 12.09 16.34 -1.99
N VAL A 56 11.23 15.36 -2.31
CA VAL A 56 10.00 15.55 -3.09
C VAL A 56 8.80 14.94 -2.34
N PRO A 57 8.34 15.56 -1.24
CA PRO A 57 7.35 14.99 -0.33
C PRO A 57 6.02 14.59 -0.99
N GLU A 58 5.65 15.27 -2.07
CA GLU A 58 4.44 14.98 -2.85
C GLU A 58 4.55 13.70 -3.71
N GLN A 59 5.76 13.18 -3.94
CA GLN A 59 6.01 11.95 -4.72
C GLN A 59 6.16 10.71 -3.83
N GLN A 60 5.41 10.67 -2.73
CA GLN A 60 5.31 9.50 -1.87
C GLN A 60 4.26 8.52 -2.42
N TYR A 61 4.69 7.30 -2.68
CA TYR A 61 3.83 6.20 -3.05
C TYR A 61 3.61 5.23 -1.90
N ILE A 62 2.46 4.60 -1.95
CA ILE A 62 1.97 3.67 -0.95
C ILE A 62 2.60 2.30 -1.19
N THR A 63 3.05 1.67 -0.11
CA THR A 63 3.64 0.32 -0.16
C THR A 63 2.74 -0.72 0.52
N GLU A 64 2.69 -0.72 1.85
CA GLU A 64 1.99 -1.74 2.66
C GLU A 64 1.25 -1.10 3.85
N VAL A 65 0.31 -1.84 4.45
CA VAL A 65 -0.37 -1.48 5.70
C VAL A 65 0.13 -2.39 6.82
N GLY A 66 0.95 -1.86 7.73
CA GLY A 66 1.57 -2.63 8.80
C GLY A 66 2.37 -3.79 8.23
N THR A 67 1.81 -5.00 8.28
CA THR A 67 2.40 -6.24 7.73
C THR A 67 1.55 -6.88 6.62
N MET A 68 0.66 -6.10 6.01
CA MET A 68 -0.30 -6.52 4.99
C MET A 68 -0.06 -5.77 3.68
N ASN A 69 -0.27 -6.44 2.54
CA ASN A 69 -0.36 -5.76 1.26
C ASN A 69 -1.62 -4.87 1.20
N LEU A 70 -1.56 -3.76 0.47
CA LEU A 70 -2.71 -2.88 0.26
C LEU A 70 -3.33 -3.12 -1.13
N PHE A 71 -4.66 -3.07 -1.18
CA PHE A 71 -5.42 -2.90 -2.42
C PHE A 71 -6.27 -1.64 -2.31
N VAL A 72 -6.39 -0.90 -3.42
CA VAL A 72 -7.29 0.24 -3.56
C VAL A 72 -8.28 -0.08 -4.67
N ALA A 73 -9.57 -0.05 -4.35
CA ALA A 73 -10.64 -0.13 -5.33
C ALA A 73 -11.21 1.27 -5.52
N TRP A 74 -11.14 1.81 -6.73
CA TRP A 74 -11.51 3.19 -7.02
C TRP A 74 -12.02 3.39 -8.45
N ILE A 75 -12.42 4.61 -8.76
CA ILE A 75 -12.45 5.12 -10.13
C ILE A 75 -11.10 5.80 -10.37
N ASN A 76 -10.30 5.26 -11.29
CA ASN A 76 -8.99 5.80 -11.59
C ASN A 76 -9.14 7.29 -12.02
N PRO A 77 -8.42 8.22 -11.39
CA PRO A 77 -8.62 9.65 -11.61
C PRO A 77 -8.25 10.10 -13.02
N GLU A 78 -7.38 9.38 -13.72
CA GLU A 78 -6.95 9.68 -15.09
C GLU A 78 -7.86 9.00 -16.12
N THR A 79 -8.05 7.68 -16.00
CA THR A 79 -8.75 6.90 -17.02
C THR A 79 -10.27 6.90 -16.85
N LYS A 80 -10.77 7.26 -15.65
CA LYS A 80 -12.18 7.23 -15.27
C LYS A 80 -12.83 5.83 -15.30
N HIS A 81 -12.01 4.78 -15.32
CA HIS A 81 -12.47 3.38 -15.23
C HIS A 81 -12.38 2.84 -13.80
N LYS A 82 -13.21 1.83 -13.50
CA LYS A 82 -13.10 1.07 -12.24
C LYS A 82 -11.79 0.31 -12.24
N GLU A 83 -11.00 0.46 -11.19
CA GLU A 83 -9.70 -0.20 -11.07
C GLU A 83 -9.52 -0.75 -9.66
N LEU A 84 -9.00 -1.97 -9.57
CA LEU A 84 -8.42 -2.54 -8.37
C LEU A 84 -6.90 -2.49 -8.54
N VAL A 85 -6.22 -1.64 -7.76
CA VAL A 85 -4.78 -1.43 -7.86
C VAL A 85 -4.06 -1.86 -6.58
N THR A 86 -2.87 -2.43 -6.74
CA THR A 86 -1.94 -2.75 -5.63
C THR A 86 -0.50 -2.39 -6.04
N ALA A 87 0.36 -2.18 -5.06
CA ALA A 87 1.77 -1.88 -5.29
C ALA A 87 2.48 -3.04 -6.05
N PRO A 88 3.45 -2.73 -6.94
CA PRO A 88 4.16 -3.74 -7.71
C PRO A 88 5.21 -4.44 -6.85
N LEU A 89 5.65 -5.63 -7.25
CA LEU A 89 6.74 -6.35 -6.59
C LEU A 89 8.10 -5.81 -7.06
N ASP A 90 8.51 -4.64 -6.54
CA ASP A 90 9.76 -3.96 -6.90
C ASP A 90 10.93 -4.18 -5.91
N GLY A 91 10.82 -5.20 -5.07
CA GLY A 91 11.79 -5.53 -4.01
C GLY A 91 11.49 -4.85 -2.66
N THR A 92 10.56 -3.89 -2.62
CA THR A 92 10.14 -3.22 -1.37
C THR A 92 8.84 -3.78 -0.78
N ILE A 93 8.14 -4.65 -1.51
CA ILE A 93 6.86 -5.24 -1.12
C ILE A 93 7.03 -6.73 -0.83
N LEU A 94 6.45 -7.23 0.26
CA LEU A 94 6.44 -8.66 0.53
C LEU A 94 5.46 -9.36 -0.44
N PRO A 95 5.87 -10.40 -1.21
CA PRO A 95 4.99 -11.12 -2.11
C PRO A 95 4.02 -12.01 -1.31
N GLY A 96 2.95 -11.42 -0.80
CA GLY A 96 1.95 -12.11 0.02
C GLY A 96 1.09 -13.07 -0.79
N ILE A 97 0.87 -14.28 -0.26
CA ILE A 97 -0.01 -15.28 -0.89
C ILE A 97 -1.45 -14.77 -1.01
N THR A 98 -1.96 -14.06 0.02
CA THR A 98 -3.29 -13.46 -0.04
C THR A 98 -3.39 -12.39 -1.13
N ARG A 99 -2.32 -11.61 -1.36
CA ARG A 99 -2.27 -10.63 -2.46
C ARG A 99 -2.39 -11.33 -3.80
N ASP A 100 -1.60 -12.37 -4.01
CA ASP A 100 -1.62 -13.16 -5.24
C ASP A 100 -3.01 -13.76 -5.51
N SER A 101 -3.61 -14.38 -4.48
CA SER A 101 -4.96 -14.93 -4.56
C SER A 101 -6.04 -13.88 -4.87
N ILE A 102 -5.93 -12.67 -4.30
CA ILE A 102 -6.87 -11.57 -4.58
C ILE A 102 -6.73 -11.11 -6.03
N ILE A 103 -5.50 -11.00 -6.56
CA ILE A 103 -5.26 -10.60 -7.95
C ILE A 103 -5.90 -11.59 -8.91
N ASP A 104 -5.70 -12.89 -8.70
CA ASP A 104 -6.27 -13.94 -9.55
C ASP A 104 -7.80 -13.91 -9.54
N LEU A 105 -8.41 -13.86 -8.35
CA LEU A 105 -9.86 -13.77 -8.20
C LEU A 105 -10.41 -12.47 -8.81
N ALA A 106 -9.70 -11.36 -8.68
CA ALA A 106 -10.10 -10.08 -9.28
C ALA A 106 -10.03 -10.13 -10.80
N LYS A 107 -8.98 -10.72 -11.37
CA LYS A 107 -8.86 -10.93 -12.82
C LYS A 107 -10.00 -11.81 -13.33
N GLU A 108 -10.31 -12.90 -12.65
CA GLU A 108 -11.40 -13.79 -13.03
C GLU A 108 -12.78 -13.11 -12.94
N ARG A 109 -13.05 -12.35 -11.87
CA ARG A 109 -14.42 -11.93 -11.53
C ARG A 109 -14.75 -10.47 -11.81
N LEU A 110 -13.76 -9.58 -11.80
CA LEU A 110 -13.96 -8.14 -11.95
C LEU A 110 -13.66 -7.68 -13.38
N VAL A 111 -12.66 -8.27 -14.06
CA VAL A 111 -12.34 -7.90 -15.45
C VAL A 111 -13.52 -8.11 -16.41
N PRO A 112 -14.26 -9.24 -16.36
CA PRO A 112 -15.48 -9.39 -17.18
C PRO A 112 -16.57 -8.36 -16.87
N LYS A 113 -16.49 -7.69 -15.72
CA LYS A 113 -17.42 -6.62 -15.30
C LYS A 113 -16.88 -5.21 -15.62
N GLY A 114 -15.85 -5.12 -16.44
CA GLY A 114 -15.24 -3.85 -16.87
C GLY A 114 -14.32 -3.20 -15.84
N TRP A 115 -13.81 -3.96 -14.86
CA TRP A 115 -12.74 -3.48 -13.99
C TRP A 115 -11.37 -3.71 -14.60
N GLN A 116 -10.44 -2.82 -14.31
CA GLN A 116 -9.01 -3.04 -14.50
C GLN A 116 -8.38 -3.60 -13.22
N VAL A 117 -7.41 -4.51 -13.35
CA VAL A 117 -6.58 -4.99 -12.23
C VAL A 117 -5.14 -4.62 -12.53
N SER A 118 -4.56 -3.77 -11.69
CA SER A 118 -3.24 -3.15 -11.96
C SER A 118 -2.27 -3.39 -10.82
N GLU A 119 -1.02 -3.69 -11.17
CA GLU A 119 0.11 -3.75 -10.26
C GLU A 119 1.05 -2.57 -10.58
N ARG A 120 0.85 -1.44 -9.91
CA ARG A 120 1.59 -0.19 -10.16
C ARG A 120 1.74 0.64 -8.89
N ARG A 121 2.69 1.58 -8.89
CA ARG A 121 2.81 2.54 -7.80
C ARG A 121 1.52 3.37 -7.72
N VAL A 122 1.07 3.60 -6.49
CA VAL A 122 -0.09 4.43 -6.17
C VAL A 122 0.39 5.56 -5.29
N TYR A 123 0.32 6.79 -5.77
CA TYR A 123 0.78 7.96 -5.04
C TYR A 123 -0.29 8.46 -4.07
N MET A 124 0.14 9.02 -2.93
CA MET A 124 -0.77 9.65 -1.96
C MET A 124 -1.58 10.79 -2.58
N THR A 125 -1.01 11.48 -3.57
CA THR A 125 -1.68 12.52 -4.35
C THR A 125 -2.84 11.97 -5.18
N GLU A 126 -2.65 10.84 -5.86
CA GLU A 126 -3.72 10.14 -6.59
C GLU A 126 -4.85 9.73 -5.64
N LEU A 127 -4.51 9.12 -4.49
CA LEU A 127 -5.49 8.66 -3.52
C LEU A 127 -6.30 9.83 -2.92
N LYS A 128 -5.63 10.94 -2.62
CA LYS A 128 -6.27 12.17 -2.11
C LYS A 128 -7.21 12.80 -3.13
N GLU A 129 -6.88 12.73 -4.42
CA GLU A 129 -7.75 13.24 -5.47
C GLU A 129 -8.96 12.32 -5.68
N ALA A 130 -8.74 11.01 -5.69
CA ALA A 130 -9.80 10.02 -5.80
C ALA A 130 -10.79 10.09 -4.62
N SER A 131 -10.34 10.45 -3.41
CA SER A 131 -11.20 10.52 -2.22
C SER A 131 -12.17 11.70 -2.19
N LYS A 132 -12.10 12.63 -3.16
CA LYS A 132 -13.00 13.78 -3.26
C LYS A 132 -14.25 13.51 -4.09
N GLN A 133 -14.31 12.36 -4.76
CA GLN A 133 -15.42 11.92 -5.61
C GLN A 133 -16.43 11.12 -4.80
#